data_AF-A0ABD5NS89-F1
#
_entry.id   AF-A0ABD5NS89-F1
#
_cell.length_a   1.000
_cell.length_b   1.000
_cell.length_c   1.000
_cell.angle_alpha   90.00
_cell.angle_beta   90.00
_cell.angle_gamma   90.00
#
_symmetry.space_group_name_H-M   'P 1'
#
loop_
_entity.id
_entity.type
_entity.pdbx_description
1 polymer ?
#
loop_
_entity_poly.entity_id
_entity_poly.type
_entity_poly.pdbx_seq_one_letter_code
_entity_poly.pdbx_strand_id
1 'polypeptide(L)'
;MDTRLVVTASFVAALVAGAIFAGGAVASDVTFTSGQDAFVAGVGFGGSFVGLVLLWFRNYVYGSALYTLSMVSTSWFVAYFFVVHDNPASVFAVTGSGRPAYAMGVAGLFVVTLIGSLVGGWVWYRSSPGFRTVLHGLVGTDRSS
;
A
#
# COMPACT_ATOMS: atom_id res chain seq x y z
N MET A 1 -18.49 -7.05 13.56
CA MET A 1 -17.12 -6.50 13.64
C MET A 1 -17.08 -5.20 12.87
N ASP A 2 -16.61 -4.11 13.48
CA ASP A 2 -16.59 -2.79 12.84
C ASP A 2 -15.53 -2.77 11.72
N THR A 3 -15.98 -2.60 10.48
CA THR A 3 -15.11 -2.58 9.29
C THR A 3 -14.01 -1.52 9.39
N ARG A 4 -14.26 -0.41 10.10
CA ARG A 4 -13.28 0.65 10.32
C ARG A 4 -12.09 0.18 11.15
N LEU A 5 -12.31 -0.71 12.12
CA LEU A 5 -11.23 -1.28 12.93
C LEU A 5 -10.31 -2.18 12.11
N VAL A 6 -10.85 -2.92 11.14
CA VAL A 6 -10.05 -3.78 10.26
C VAL A 6 -9.13 -2.94 9.37
N VAL A 7 -9.66 -1.87 8.77
CA VAL A 7 -8.85 -0.95 7.96
C VAL A 7 -7.83 -0.21 8.83
N THR A 8 -8.23 0.21 10.04
CA THR A 8 -7.31 0.86 11.00
C THR A 8 -6.14 -0.06 11.35
N ALA A 9 -6.41 -1.33 11.67
CA ALA A 9 -5.36 -2.29 12.00
C ALA A 9 -4.39 -2.52 10.83
N SER A 10 -4.93 -2.64 9.61
CA SER A 10 -4.12 -2.74 8.39
C SER A 10 -3.27 -1.49 8.16
N PHE A 11 -3.82 -0.30 8.38
CA PHE A 11 -3.09 0.96 8.25
C PHE A 11 -1.96 1.08 9.29
N VAL A 12 -2.24 0.70 10.55
CA VAL A 12 -1.21 0.68 11.60
C VAL A 12 -0.08 -0.28 11.26
N ALA A 13 -0.40 -1.47 10.73
CA ALA A 13 0.63 -2.40 10.25
C ALA A 13 1.47 -1.75 9.13
N ALA A 14 0.85 -0.99 8.22
CA ALA A 14 1.56 -0.29 7.16
C ALA A 14 2.51 0.79 7.74
N LEU A 15 2.08 1.54 8.75
CA LEU A 15 2.93 2.51 9.45
C LEU A 15 4.14 1.86 10.11
N VAL A 16 3.94 0.71 10.78
CA VAL A 16 5.04 -0.06 11.38
C VAL A 16 6.01 -0.55 10.30
N ALA A 17 5.50 -1.11 9.21
CA ALA A 17 6.33 -1.53 8.08
C ALA A 17 7.09 -0.36 7.45
N GLY A 18 6.43 0.80 7.31
CA GLY A 18 7.04 2.05 6.85
C GLY A 18 8.16 2.54 7.76
N ALA A 19 7.98 2.46 9.07
CA ALA A 19 9.02 2.82 10.04
C ALA A 19 10.23 1.88 9.98
N ILE A 20 10.01 0.57 9.82
CA ILE A 20 11.09 -0.42 9.64
C ILE A 20 11.83 -0.15 8.32
N PHE A 21 11.10 0.10 7.24
CA PHE A 21 11.66 0.50 5.95
C PHE A 21 12.52 1.76 6.06
N ALA A 22 11.99 2.83 6.66
CA ALA A 22 12.72 4.09 6.84
C ALA A 22 13.96 3.90 7.72
N GLY A 23 13.84 3.16 8.84
CA GLY A 23 14.97 2.86 9.70
C GLY A 23 16.06 2.04 9.01
N GLY A 24 15.67 1.03 8.21
CA GLY A 24 16.60 0.25 7.40
C GLY A 24 17.27 1.08 6.30
N ALA A 25 16.54 2.03 5.70
CA ALA A 25 17.07 2.95 4.70
C ALA A 25 18.14 3.87 5.31
N VAL A 26 17.85 4.45 6.48
CA VAL A 26 18.82 5.28 7.22
C VAL A 26 20.04 4.46 7.65
N ALA A 27 19.85 3.24 8.15
CA ALA A 27 20.94 2.39 8.60
C ALA A 27 21.84 1.86 7.47
N SER A 28 21.41 2.00 6.20
CA SER A 28 22.16 1.55 5.03
C SER A 28 22.54 2.71 4.10
N ASP A 29 22.43 3.96 4.57
CA ASP A 29 22.73 5.18 3.82
C ASP A 29 22.06 5.20 2.43
N VAL A 30 20.81 4.73 2.35
CA VAL A 30 20.08 4.59 1.09
C VAL A 30 19.79 5.97 0.51
N THR A 31 20.20 6.17 -0.74
CA THR A 31 19.91 7.39 -1.49
C THR A 31 18.66 7.20 -2.33
N PHE A 32 17.59 7.92 -2.00
CA PHE A 32 16.37 7.95 -2.80
C PHE A 32 16.50 8.91 -3.99
N THR A 33 15.97 8.50 -5.14
CA THR A 33 15.79 9.39 -6.29
C THR A 33 14.69 10.42 -5.98
N SER A 34 14.74 11.60 -6.62
CA SER A 34 13.78 12.68 -6.42
C SER A 34 12.33 12.18 -6.52
N GLY A 35 11.56 12.40 -5.45
CA GLY A 35 10.12 12.11 -5.38
C GLY A 35 9.75 10.72 -4.89
N GLN A 36 10.69 9.81 -4.63
CA GLN A 36 10.35 8.47 -4.13
C GLN A 36 9.85 8.48 -2.69
N ASP A 37 10.55 9.22 -1.84
CA ASP A 37 10.17 9.50 -0.46
C ASP A 37 8.83 10.24 -0.40
N ALA A 38 8.64 11.26 -1.24
CA ALA A 38 7.41 12.02 -1.35
C ALA A 38 6.23 11.15 -1.83
N PHE A 39 6.46 10.21 -2.76
CA PHE A 39 5.42 9.28 -3.21
C PHE A 39 4.99 8.35 -2.08
N VAL A 40 5.94 7.71 -1.38
CA VAL A 40 5.64 6.80 -0.27
C VAL A 40 4.93 7.55 0.87
N ALA A 41 5.41 8.74 1.24
CA ALA A 41 4.81 9.57 2.27
C ALA A 41 3.42 10.08 1.87
N GLY A 42 3.28 10.64 0.67
CA GLY A 42 2.05 11.27 0.20
C GLY A 42 1.00 10.28 -0.28
N VAL A 43 1.32 9.46 -1.27
CA VAL A 43 0.36 8.50 -1.87
C VAL A 43 0.14 7.32 -0.94
N GLY A 44 1.22 6.79 -0.38
CA GLY A 44 1.16 5.62 0.50
C GLY A 44 0.54 5.92 1.84
N PHE A 45 1.18 6.78 2.65
CA PHE A 45 0.69 7.06 4.00
C PHE A 45 -0.37 8.15 4.04
N GLY A 46 -0.18 9.26 3.32
CA GLY A 46 -1.12 10.38 3.30
C GLY A 46 -2.47 10.00 2.69
N GLY A 47 -2.47 9.42 1.50
CA GLY A 47 -3.71 9.03 0.81
C GLY A 47 -4.48 7.94 1.57
N SER A 48 -3.80 6.92 2.11
CA SER A 48 -4.45 5.90 2.93
C SER A 48 -4.95 6.45 4.27
N PHE A 49 -4.24 7.40 4.89
CA PHE A 49 -4.72 8.10 6.08
C PHE A 49 -5.98 8.91 5.80
N VAL A 50 -6.02 9.66 4.69
CA VAL A 50 -7.24 10.39 4.29
C VAL A 50 -8.39 9.41 4.01
N GLY A 51 -8.12 8.29 3.35
CA GLY A 51 -9.09 7.21 3.16
C GLY A 51 -9.65 6.67 4.49
N LEU A 52 -8.77 6.46 5.48
CA LEU A 52 -9.15 6.05 6.82
C LEU A 52 -10.00 7.11 7.54
N VAL A 53 -9.63 8.37 7.46
CA VAL A 53 -10.40 9.49 8.03
C VAL A 53 -11.81 9.53 7.43
N LEU A 54 -11.95 9.39 6.11
CA LEU A 54 -13.25 9.31 5.43
C LEU A 54 -14.10 8.13 5.92
N LEU A 55 -13.48 6.96 6.15
CA LEU A 55 -14.16 5.80 6.72
C LEU A 55 -14.69 6.09 8.14
N TRP A 56 -13.92 6.80 8.96
CA TRP A 56 -14.35 7.20 10.30
C TRP A 56 -15.51 8.21 10.27
N PHE A 57 -15.52 9.11 9.27
CA PHE A 57 -16.65 9.99 8.97
C PHE A 57 -17.82 9.30 8.24
N ARG A 58 -17.83 7.96 8.18
CA ARG A 58 -18.88 7.13 7.56
C ARG A 58 -19.04 7.36 6.05
N ASN A 59 -18.05 7.95 5.39
CA ASN A 59 -17.98 8.03 3.94
C ASN A 59 -17.34 6.76 3.37
N TYR A 60 -18.10 5.66 3.42
CA TYR A 60 -17.58 4.33 3.14
C TYR A 60 -17.22 4.06 1.68
N VAL A 61 -17.83 4.75 0.73
CA VAL A 61 -17.58 4.53 -0.71
C VAL A 61 -16.25 5.17 -1.11
N TYR A 62 -16.06 6.45 -0.79
CA TYR A 62 -14.84 7.18 -1.15
C TYR A 62 -13.67 6.82 -0.24
N GLY A 63 -13.92 6.60 1.06
CA GLY A 63 -12.86 6.23 2.00
C GLY A 63 -12.22 4.89 1.67
N SER A 64 -13.02 3.86 1.35
CA SER A 64 -12.47 2.56 0.95
C SER A 64 -11.78 2.60 -0.41
N ALA A 65 -12.33 3.36 -1.36
CA ALA A 65 -11.74 3.52 -2.69
C ALA A 65 -10.35 4.17 -2.58
N LEU A 66 -10.26 5.32 -1.89
CA LEU A 66 -9.00 6.03 -1.71
C LEU A 66 -7.97 5.19 -0.95
N TYR A 67 -8.37 4.52 0.14
CA TYR A 67 -7.49 3.62 0.87
C TYR A 67 -6.94 2.50 -0.03
N THR A 68 -7.80 1.85 -0.80
CA THR A 68 -7.42 0.77 -1.71
C THR A 68 -6.45 1.26 -2.78
N LEU A 69 -6.77 2.37 -3.45
CA LEU A 69 -5.94 2.91 -4.52
C LEU A 69 -4.57 3.34 -3.99
N SER A 70 -4.50 4.02 -2.85
CA SER A 70 -3.25 4.35 -2.19
C SER A 70 -2.39 3.13 -1.89
N MET A 71 -2.99 2.07 -1.33
CA MET A 71 -2.28 0.84 -1.00
C MET A 71 -1.77 0.11 -2.25
N VAL A 72 -2.60 -0.01 -3.29
CA VAL A 72 -2.23 -0.65 -4.57
C VAL A 72 -1.10 0.11 -5.25
N SER A 73 -1.23 1.44 -5.37
CA SER A 73 -0.20 2.29 -5.96
C SER A 73 1.11 2.20 -5.19
N THR A 74 1.06 2.10 -3.87
CA THR A 74 2.26 1.96 -3.04
C THR A 74 2.89 0.59 -3.19
N SER A 75 2.12 -0.49 -3.20
CA SER A 75 2.67 -1.83 -3.45
C SER A 75 3.35 -1.90 -4.81
N TRP A 76 2.70 -1.40 -5.86
CA TRP A 76 3.29 -1.35 -7.19
C TRP A 76 4.59 -0.53 -7.19
N PHE A 77 4.56 0.67 -6.60
CA PHE A 77 5.72 1.56 -6.54
C PHE A 77 6.89 0.91 -5.81
N VAL A 78 6.63 0.29 -4.65
CA VAL A 78 7.66 -0.36 -3.85
C VAL A 78 8.27 -1.54 -4.60
N ALA A 79 7.45 -2.41 -5.18
CA ALA A 79 7.92 -3.55 -5.98
C ALA A 79 8.73 -3.08 -7.20
N TYR A 80 8.23 -2.08 -7.91
CA TYR A 80 8.91 -1.60 -9.10
C TYR A 80 10.25 -0.96 -8.73
N PHE A 81 10.28 0.07 -7.89
CA PHE A 81 11.49 0.87 -7.70
C PHE A 81 12.52 0.26 -6.76
N PHE A 82 12.11 -0.53 -5.77
CA PHE A 82 13.03 -1.08 -4.77
C PHE A 82 13.40 -2.54 -5.02
N VAL A 83 12.77 -3.21 -5.99
CA VAL A 83 13.05 -4.62 -6.30
C VAL A 83 13.37 -4.84 -7.77
N VAL A 84 12.54 -4.36 -8.70
CA VAL A 84 12.67 -4.70 -10.12
C VAL A 84 13.54 -3.71 -10.90
N HIS A 85 13.34 -2.42 -10.68
CA HIS A 85 13.99 -1.36 -11.43
C HIS A 85 15.44 -1.20 -10.99
N ASP A 86 16.30 -0.92 -11.97
CA ASP A 86 17.68 -0.57 -11.71
C ASP A 86 17.73 0.81 -11.04
N ASN A 87 17.94 0.81 -9.73
CA ASN A 87 17.76 1.96 -8.86
C ASN A 87 18.82 1.94 -7.75
N PRO A 88 19.49 3.06 -7.43
CA PRO A 88 20.40 3.12 -6.29
C PRO A 88 19.74 2.71 -4.96
N ALA A 89 18.43 2.91 -4.81
CA ALA A 89 17.67 2.47 -3.65
C ALA A 89 17.19 1.00 -3.72
N SER A 90 17.51 0.25 -4.77
CA SER A 90 17.13 -1.15 -4.89
C SER A 90 17.76 -1.99 -3.78
N VAL A 91 17.02 -2.98 -3.25
CA VAL A 91 17.54 -3.93 -2.24
C VAL A 91 18.77 -4.71 -2.71
N PHE A 92 19.00 -4.75 -4.03
CA PHE A 92 20.16 -5.39 -4.64
C PHE A 92 21.36 -4.44 -4.80
N ALA A 93 21.13 -3.13 -4.84
CA ALA A 93 22.16 -2.11 -4.98
C ALA A 93 22.74 -1.67 -3.62
N VAL A 94 21.93 -1.71 -2.56
CA VAL A 94 22.33 -1.30 -1.22
C VAL A 94 23.39 -2.23 -0.64
N THR A 95 24.39 -1.66 0.02
CA THR A 95 25.51 -2.39 0.67
C THR A 95 25.64 -2.01 2.14
N GLY A 96 26.54 -2.65 2.88
CA GLY A 96 26.76 -2.39 4.30
C GLY A 96 25.93 -3.27 5.24
N SER A 97 26.11 -3.06 6.55
CA SER A 97 25.56 -3.88 7.62
C SER A 97 24.05 -3.71 7.81
N GLY A 98 23.46 -2.57 7.42
CA GLY A 98 22.03 -2.30 7.48
C GLY A 98 21.20 -3.01 6.39
N ARG A 99 21.85 -3.54 5.34
CA ARG A 99 21.18 -4.13 4.17
C ARG A 99 20.09 -5.15 4.50
N PRO A 100 20.28 -6.11 5.43
CA PRO A 100 19.22 -7.08 5.77
C PRO A 100 17.98 -6.40 6.36
N ALA A 101 18.17 -5.39 7.21
CA ALA A 101 17.05 -4.63 7.80
C ALA A 101 16.31 -3.83 6.71
N TYR A 102 17.06 -3.21 5.78
CA TYR A 102 16.46 -2.53 4.63
C TYR A 102 15.64 -3.47 3.74
N ALA A 103 16.20 -4.62 3.36
CA ALA A 103 15.50 -5.60 2.53
C ALA A 103 14.24 -6.13 3.21
N MET A 104 14.29 -6.41 4.52
CA MET A 104 13.13 -6.81 5.30
C MET A 104 12.09 -5.69 5.41
N GLY A 105 12.53 -4.43 5.51
CA GLY A 105 11.65 -3.26 5.49
C GLY A 105 10.92 -3.10 4.16
N VAL A 106 11.63 -3.22 3.02
CA VAL A 106 11.03 -3.19 1.68
C VAL A 106 10.03 -4.33 1.50
N ALA A 107 10.42 -5.56 1.84
CA ALA A 107 9.54 -6.71 1.75
C ALA A 107 8.30 -6.57 2.64
N GLY A 108 8.48 -6.16 3.90
CA GLY A 108 7.39 -5.93 4.84
C GLY A 108 6.43 -4.84 4.34
N LEU A 109 6.95 -3.72 3.85
CA LEU A 109 6.13 -2.64 3.29
C LEU A 109 5.34 -3.11 2.07
N PHE A 110 5.97 -3.86 1.16
CA PHE A 110 5.29 -4.44 0.00
C PHE A 110 4.16 -5.39 0.41
N VAL A 111 4.45 -6.36 1.28
CA VAL A 111 3.47 -7.35 1.73
C VAL A 111 2.30 -6.70 2.46
N VAL A 112 2.58 -5.76 3.37
CA VAL A 112 1.53 -5.12 4.17
C VAL A 112 0.66 -4.19 3.32
N THR A 113 1.23 -3.49 2.34
CA THR A 113 0.44 -2.67 1.40
C THR A 113 -0.42 -3.54 0.47
N LEU A 114 0.04 -4.74 0.09
CA LEU A 114 -0.78 -5.70 -0.64
C LEU A 114 -1.96 -6.19 0.19
N ILE A 115 -1.72 -6.58 1.44
CA ILE A 115 -2.78 -6.97 2.38
C ILE A 115 -3.76 -5.80 2.58
N GLY A 116 -3.25 -4.58 2.75
CA GLY A 116 -4.08 -3.38 2.86
C GLY A 116 -4.94 -3.13 1.63
N SER A 117 -4.41 -3.39 0.44
CA SER A 117 -5.17 -3.33 -0.81
C SER A 117 -6.34 -4.32 -0.82
N LEU A 118 -6.11 -5.57 -0.38
CA LEU A 118 -7.16 -6.59 -0.28
C LEU A 118 -8.22 -6.22 0.76
N VAL A 119 -7.79 -5.76 1.93
CA VAL A 119 -8.70 -5.29 3.00
C VAL A 119 -9.55 -4.13 2.48
N GLY A 120 -8.92 -3.10 1.91
CA GLY A 120 -9.60 -1.95 1.33
C GLY A 120 -10.59 -2.35 0.23
N GLY A 121 -10.15 -3.19 -0.70
CA GLY A 121 -10.98 -3.67 -1.80
C GLY A 121 -12.18 -4.46 -1.32
N TRP A 122 -12.03 -5.28 -0.28
CA TRP A 122 -13.15 -6.00 0.35
C TRP A 122 -14.15 -5.05 1.02
N VAL A 123 -13.68 -3.99 1.68
CA VAL A 123 -14.55 -2.95 2.24
C VAL A 123 -15.29 -2.22 1.12
N TRP A 124 -14.57 -1.85 0.06
CA TRP A 124 -15.13 -1.12 -1.08
C TRP A 124 -16.18 -1.92 -1.83
N TYR A 125 -15.93 -3.21 -2.02
CA TYR A 125 -16.90 -4.16 -2.54
C TYR A 125 -18.17 -4.17 -1.70
N ARG A 126 -18.07 -4.19 -0.36
CA ARG A 126 -19.27 -4.22 0.49
C ARG A 126 -20.00 -2.88 0.55
N SER A 127 -19.29 -1.75 0.43
CA SER A 127 -19.85 -0.41 0.56
C SER A 127 -20.37 0.19 -0.75
N SER A 128 -19.87 -0.22 -1.92
CA SER A 128 -20.20 0.39 -3.21
C SER A 128 -20.91 -0.58 -4.16
N PRO A 129 -22.23 -0.42 -4.39
CA PRO A 129 -22.97 -1.22 -5.37
C PRO A 129 -22.39 -1.12 -6.79
N GLY A 130 -22.00 0.07 -7.22
CA GLY A 130 -21.44 0.29 -8.57
C GLY A 130 -20.12 -0.46 -8.78
N PHE A 131 -19.22 -0.42 -7.79
CA PHE A 131 -17.96 -1.17 -7.85
C PHE A 131 -18.20 -2.67 -7.92
N ARG A 132 -19.17 -3.20 -7.14
CA ARG A 132 -19.57 -4.61 -7.27
C ARG A 132 -20.07 -4.93 -8.67
N THR A 133 -20.98 -4.14 -9.21
CA THR A 133 -21.54 -4.40 -10.55
C THR A 133 -20.43 -4.47 -11.61
N VAL A 134 -19.46 -3.56 -11.57
CA VAL A 134 -18.31 -3.58 -12.48
C VAL A 134 -17.47 -4.85 -12.30
N LEU A 135 -17.11 -5.21 -11.07
CA LEU A 135 -16.34 -6.43 -10.81
C LEU A 135 -17.07 -7.70 -11.25
N HIS A 136 -18.38 -7.81 -10.99
CA HIS A 136 -19.18 -8.94 -11.44
C HIS A 136 -19.28 -9.00 -12.97
N GLY A 137 -19.33 -7.85 -13.64
CA GLY A 137 -19.24 -7.78 -15.11
C GLY A 137 -17.92 -8.32 -15.63
N LEU A 138 -16.79 -7.94 -15.02
CA LEU A 138 -15.46 -8.40 -15.42
C LEU A 138 -15.24 -9.91 -15.19
N VAL A 139 -15.83 -10.46 -14.12
CA VAL A 139 -15.73 -11.89 -13.78
C VAL A 139 -16.78 -12.72 -14.54
N GLY A 140 -17.88 -12.10 -14.98
CA GLY A 140 -19.06 -12.76 -15.56
C GLY A 140 -19.12 -12.81 -17.09
N THR A 141 -18.18 -12.20 -17.83
CA THR A 141 -18.15 -12.24 -19.30
C THR A 141 -17.47 -13.49 -19.85
N ASP A 142 -17.95 -14.67 -19.45
CA ASP A 142 -17.58 -15.96 -20.07
C ASP A 142 -18.69 -17.04 -19.94
N ARG A 143 -19.96 -16.61 -19.97
CA ARG A 143 -21.12 -17.52 -20.03
C ARG A 143 -22.23 -17.02 -20.94
N SER A 144 -21.89 -16.74 -22.20
CA SER A 144 -22.87 -16.73 -23.31
C SER A 144 -22.14 -16.66 -24.65
N SER A 145 -21.76 -17.81 -25.19
CA SER A 145 -21.56 -18.04 -26.63
C SER A 145 -22.09 -19.42 -26.96
#